data_AF-A0A1E3JAT6-F1
#
_entry.id   AF-A0A1E3JAT6-F1
#
_cell.length_a   1.000
_cell.length_b   1.000
_cell.length_c   1.000
_cell.angle_alpha   90.00
_cell.angle_beta   90.00
_cell.angle_gamma   90.00
#
_symmetry.space_group_name_H-M   'P 1'
#
loop_
_entity.id
_entity.type
_entity.pdbx_description
1 polymer ?
#
loop_
_entity_poly.entity_id
_entity_poly.type
_entity_poly.pdbx_seq_one_letter_code
_entity_poly.pdbx_strand_id
1 'polypeptide(L)'
;MAPTLFTVTFLSLALTSLAEAYNVLHTVENATGTFYYDYGYESTWDRCAGRGSGAGMLSSVPHCENNGPSYSDLGTNRIVAMNRSMVNGDLSAWCGKEVKVFLGDGTEVEYDEPLVLWDVCEAAETAPIIDFSVDFYLNLMENGDCMSNNGNNPAGLKIQIVDNQIWAPAPGSDSYSPCHTGP
;
A
#
# COMPACT_ATOMS: atom_id res chain seq x y z
N MET A 1 13.74 60.86 -36.17
CA MET A 1 13.83 60.21 -34.84
C MET A 1 12.97 58.96 -34.91
N ALA A 2 13.58 57.77 -34.92
CA ALA A 2 12.87 56.49 -34.99
C ALA A 2 13.02 55.79 -33.63
N PRO A 3 11.96 55.17 -33.07
CA PRO A 3 12.07 54.45 -31.82
C PRO A 3 12.61 53.04 -32.06
N THR A 4 13.67 52.70 -31.34
CA THR A 4 14.27 51.36 -31.31
C THR A 4 13.38 50.45 -30.46
N LEU A 5 12.77 49.41 -31.05
CA LEU A 5 12.09 48.36 -30.28
C LEU A 5 13.13 47.43 -29.65
N PHE A 6 13.07 47.30 -28.31
CA PHE A 6 13.76 46.25 -27.57
C PHE A 6 12.85 45.03 -27.48
N THR A 7 13.23 43.93 -28.13
CA THR A 7 12.58 42.63 -27.97
C THR A 7 13.19 41.92 -26.76
N VAL A 8 12.42 41.79 -25.67
CA VAL A 8 12.83 41.00 -24.50
C VAL A 8 12.43 39.55 -24.76
N THR A 9 13.41 38.71 -25.09
CA THR A 9 13.21 37.28 -25.24
C THR A 9 13.16 36.63 -23.85
N PHE A 10 11.95 36.25 -23.40
CA PHE A 10 11.79 35.41 -22.21
C PHE A 10 12.29 33.99 -22.54
N LEU A 11 13.46 33.63 -22.01
CA LEU A 11 13.96 32.26 -22.04
C LEU A 11 13.27 31.47 -20.92
N SER A 12 12.20 30.74 -21.26
CA SER A 12 11.58 29.79 -20.32
C SER A 12 12.54 28.63 -20.08
N LEU A 13 13.22 28.62 -18.93
CA LEU A 13 13.83 27.40 -18.40
C LEU A 13 12.70 26.47 -17.96
N ALA A 14 12.37 25.49 -18.80
CA ALA A 14 11.57 24.35 -18.38
C ALA A 14 12.40 23.56 -17.35
N LEU A 15 12.03 23.66 -16.07
CA LEU A 15 12.47 22.69 -15.07
C LEU A 15 11.85 21.35 -15.47
N THR A 16 12.61 20.50 -16.14
CA THR A 16 12.30 19.07 -16.21
C THR A 16 12.37 18.53 -14.79
N SER A 17 11.22 18.35 -14.16
CA SER A 17 11.09 17.54 -12.96
C SER A 17 11.57 16.14 -13.33
N LEU A 18 12.72 15.73 -12.81
CA LEU A 18 13.12 14.34 -12.76
C LEU A 18 12.19 13.68 -11.74
N ALA A 19 10.99 13.28 -12.19
CA ALA A 19 10.24 12.28 -11.45
C ALA A 19 11.10 11.02 -11.51
N GLU A 20 11.60 10.55 -10.36
CA GLU A 20 12.14 9.20 -10.30
C GLU A 20 11.00 8.25 -10.67
N ALA A 21 11.06 7.71 -11.88
CA ALA A 21 10.15 6.66 -12.28
C ALA A 21 10.55 5.41 -11.50
N TYR A 22 9.67 4.95 -10.62
CA TYR A 22 9.84 3.65 -9.98
C TYR A 22 10.00 2.56 -11.04
N ASN A 23 10.83 1.56 -10.77
CA ASN A 23 10.83 0.35 -11.58
C ASN A 23 9.57 -0.46 -11.25
N VAL A 24 8.49 -0.24 -12.00
CA VAL A 24 7.19 -0.86 -11.74
C VAL A 24 7.16 -2.29 -12.28
N LEU A 25 6.91 -3.26 -11.40
CA LEU A 25 6.76 -4.68 -11.73
C LEU A 25 5.33 -5.02 -12.17
N HIS A 26 4.34 -4.40 -11.52
CA HIS A 26 2.93 -4.63 -11.80
C HIS A 26 2.10 -3.39 -11.47
N THR A 27 0.99 -3.21 -12.19
CA THR A 27 0.04 -2.11 -11.94
C THR A 27 -1.38 -2.65 -11.90
N VAL A 28 -2.12 -2.26 -10.86
CA VAL A 28 -3.56 -2.50 -10.73
C VAL A 28 -4.26 -1.17 -10.90
N GLU A 29 -5.07 -1.06 -11.96
CA GLU A 29 -5.85 0.14 -12.26
C GLU A 29 -7.28 0.01 -11.73
N ASN A 30 -7.90 1.17 -11.44
CA ASN A 30 -9.28 1.26 -10.96
C ASN A 30 -9.57 0.37 -9.74
N ALA A 31 -8.60 0.25 -8.84
CA ALA A 31 -8.71 -0.58 -7.66
C ALA A 31 -9.68 0.00 -6.63
N THR A 32 -10.30 -0.91 -5.87
CA THR A 32 -11.07 -0.60 -4.65
C THR A 32 -10.22 -0.97 -3.44
N GLY A 33 -10.00 -0.01 -2.54
CA GLY A 33 -9.30 -0.24 -1.28
C GLY A 33 -10.25 -0.77 -0.22
N THR A 34 -9.87 -1.84 0.46
CA THR A 34 -10.56 -2.41 1.63
C THR A 34 -9.59 -2.53 2.80
N PHE A 35 -10.05 -3.02 3.94
CA PHE A 35 -9.22 -3.23 5.12
C PHE A 35 -9.59 -4.53 5.81
N TYR A 36 -8.62 -5.13 6.50
CA TYR A 36 -8.81 -6.45 7.11
C TYR A 36 -8.10 -6.67 8.46
N TYR A 37 -7.29 -5.70 8.92
CA TYR A 37 -6.64 -5.74 10.23
C TYR A 37 -6.29 -4.34 10.74
N ASP A 38 -6.13 -4.16 12.06
CA ASP A 38 -5.75 -2.90 12.71
C ASP A 38 -4.79 -3.17 13.86
N TYR A 39 -3.48 -3.07 13.60
CA TYR A 39 -2.50 -3.18 14.67
C TYR A 39 -2.58 -1.94 15.58
N GLY A 40 -2.68 -2.16 16.89
CA GLY A 40 -2.85 -1.09 17.87
C GLY A 40 -4.30 -0.66 18.09
N TYR A 41 -5.29 -1.42 17.62
CA TYR A 41 -6.71 -1.13 17.87
C TYR A 41 -7.06 -1.00 19.36
N GLU A 42 -6.32 -1.66 20.26
CA GLU A 42 -6.55 -1.58 21.71
C GLU A 42 -6.26 -0.18 22.28
N SER A 43 -5.34 0.58 21.65
CA SER A 43 -4.97 1.94 22.07
C SER A 43 -5.70 3.01 21.27
N THR A 44 -6.06 2.71 20.02
CA THR A 44 -6.77 3.64 19.11
C THR A 44 -8.29 3.47 19.12
N TRP A 45 -8.78 2.45 19.84
CA TRP A 45 -10.13 1.88 19.73
C TRP A 45 -10.32 1.28 18.33
N ASP A 46 -11.11 0.21 18.20
CA ASP A 46 -11.39 -0.38 16.88
C ASP A 46 -12.13 0.64 15.99
N ARG A 47 -11.36 1.44 15.24
CA ARG A 47 -11.81 2.65 14.50
C ARG A 47 -12.82 2.32 13.41
N CYS A 48 -12.84 1.07 12.98
CA CYS A 48 -13.67 0.57 11.89
C CYS A 48 -14.61 -0.55 12.33
N ALA A 49 -14.79 -0.78 13.65
CA ALA A 49 -15.61 -1.87 14.18
C ALA A 49 -17.04 -1.88 13.60
N GLY A 50 -17.62 -0.69 13.41
CA GLY A 50 -18.97 -0.51 12.86
C GLY A 50 -19.13 -0.98 11.40
N ARG A 51 -18.02 -1.28 10.71
CA ARG A 51 -17.99 -1.83 9.35
C ARG A 51 -17.61 -3.31 9.30
N GLY A 52 -17.40 -3.94 10.46
CA GLY A 52 -17.32 -5.40 10.60
C GLY A 52 -15.94 -6.03 10.42
N SER A 53 -14.85 -5.26 10.36
CA SER A 53 -13.49 -5.83 10.16
C SER A 53 -12.34 -5.01 10.78
N GLY A 54 -12.58 -4.20 11.81
CA GLY A 54 -11.54 -3.27 12.25
C GLY A 54 -10.44 -3.91 13.12
N ALA A 55 -10.71 -4.66 14.20
CA ALA A 55 -9.64 -5.35 14.94
C ALA A 55 -8.98 -6.53 14.16
N GLY A 56 -9.74 -7.16 13.25
CA GLY A 56 -9.26 -8.09 12.21
C GLY A 56 -8.26 -9.19 12.62
N MET A 57 -7.45 -9.64 11.66
CA MET A 57 -6.66 -10.89 11.66
C MET A 57 -5.42 -10.91 12.59
N LEU A 58 -5.39 -10.22 13.72
CA LEU A 58 -4.14 -10.00 14.47
C LEU A 58 -3.40 -11.26 14.96
N SER A 59 -4.12 -12.35 15.25
CA SER A 59 -3.52 -13.63 15.64
C SER A 59 -3.11 -14.52 14.47
N SER A 60 -3.44 -14.14 13.24
CA SER A 60 -3.12 -14.89 12.03
C SER A 60 -1.71 -14.55 11.55
N VAL A 61 -1.13 -15.46 10.77
CA VAL A 61 0.18 -15.28 10.13
C VAL A 61 -0.06 -14.80 8.69
N PRO A 62 0.55 -13.69 8.23
CA PRO A 62 0.46 -13.27 6.84
C PRO A 62 0.97 -14.37 5.90
N HIS A 63 0.38 -14.49 4.71
CA HIS A 63 0.71 -15.58 3.80
C HIS A 63 2.20 -15.66 3.43
N CYS A 64 2.86 -14.51 3.26
CA CYS A 64 4.28 -14.46 2.91
C CYS A 64 5.23 -14.87 4.05
N GLU A 65 4.76 -14.96 5.29
CA GLU A 65 5.58 -15.43 6.43
C GLU A 65 5.76 -16.93 6.48
N ASN A 66 4.83 -17.72 5.92
CA ASN A 66 4.92 -19.17 5.85
C ASN A 66 5.32 -19.86 7.19
N ASN A 67 4.44 -19.75 8.20
CA ASN A 67 4.66 -20.16 9.62
C ASN A 67 5.55 -19.24 10.46
N GLY A 68 5.79 -18.01 10.00
CA GLY A 68 6.45 -16.96 10.75
C GLY A 68 5.56 -16.21 11.77
N PRO A 69 5.95 -15.00 12.19
CA PRO A 69 5.22 -14.19 13.16
C PRO A 69 3.79 -13.86 12.73
N SER A 70 2.91 -13.70 13.71
CA SER A 70 1.56 -13.18 13.47
C SER A 70 1.57 -11.69 13.12
N TYR A 71 0.45 -11.16 12.64
CA TYR A 71 0.24 -9.71 12.50
C TYR A 71 0.54 -8.94 13.79
N SER A 72 0.14 -9.48 14.94
CA SER A 72 0.43 -8.86 16.24
C SER A 72 1.92 -8.87 16.60
N ASP A 73 2.66 -9.92 16.21
CA ASP A 73 4.10 -10.03 16.47
C ASP A 73 4.94 -9.18 15.51
N LEU A 74 4.45 -8.96 14.28
CA LEU A 74 5.07 -8.05 13.31
C LEU A 74 4.91 -6.58 13.71
N GLY A 75 3.84 -6.26 14.42
CA GLY A 75 3.68 -4.97 15.08
C GLY A 75 3.58 -3.77 14.12
N THR A 76 2.97 -3.95 12.95
CA THR A 76 2.95 -2.91 11.91
C THR A 76 1.64 -2.87 11.12
N ASN A 77 1.31 -1.67 10.63
CA ASN A 77 0.15 -1.40 9.77
C ASN A 77 0.51 -1.26 8.28
N ARG A 78 1.73 -1.64 7.87
CA ARG A 78 2.19 -1.45 6.48
C ARG A 78 1.92 -2.62 5.53
N ILE A 79 1.30 -3.70 5.99
CA ILE A 79 1.06 -4.89 5.16
C ILE A 79 -0.12 -4.64 4.22
N VAL A 80 0.09 -4.99 2.96
CA VAL A 80 -0.92 -5.00 1.91
C VAL A 80 -1.18 -6.43 1.48
N ALA A 81 -2.46 -6.79 1.37
CA ALA A 81 -2.91 -8.03 0.77
C ALA A 81 -3.44 -7.79 -0.65
N MET A 82 -2.99 -8.61 -1.60
CA MET A 82 -3.35 -8.51 -3.02
C MET A 82 -3.85 -9.85 -3.57
N ASN A 83 -4.24 -9.88 -4.83
CA ASN A 83 -4.74 -11.06 -5.54
C ASN A 83 -3.97 -12.34 -5.18
N ARG A 84 -4.65 -13.27 -4.49
CA ARG A 84 -4.04 -14.51 -3.99
C ARG A 84 -3.44 -15.36 -5.11
N SER A 85 -4.14 -15.52 -6.23
CA SER A 85 -3.65 -16.31 -7.35
C SER A 85 -2.35 -15.76 -7.95
N MET A 86 -2.20 -14.42 -8.02
CA MET A 86 -0.98 -13.77 -8.46
C MET A 86 0.17 -14.05 -7.50
N VAL A 87 -0.04 -13.80 -6.20
CA VAL A 87 1.00 -13.98 -5.17
C VAL A 87 1.44 -15.44 -5.07
N ASN A 88 0.49 -16.38 -5.04
CA ASN A 88 0.77 -17.81 -4.97
C ASN A 88 1.47 -18.35 -6.23
N GLY A 89 1.28 -17.68 -7.38
CA GLY A 89 1.93 -18.06 -8.62
C GLY A 89 3.45 -17.89 -8.57
N ASP A 90 3.94 -16.91 -7.80
CA ASP A 90 5.37 -16.68 -7.58
C ASP A 90 5.63 -15.85 -6.31
N LEU A 91 5.69 -16.52 -5.16
CA LEU A 91 5.95 -15.87 -3.88
C LEU A 91 7.25 -15.05 -3.89
N SER A 92 8.27 -15.51 -4.62
CA SER A 92 9.59 -14.86 -4.66
C SER A 92 9.59 -13.56 -5.45
N ALA A 93 8.70 -13.43 -6.43
CA ALA A 93 8.54 -12.20 -7.20
C ALA A 93 7.77 -11.12 -6.42
N TRP A 94 6.86 -11.53 -5.53
CA TRP A 94 5.85 -10.64 -4.95
C TRP A 94 6.04 -10.33 -3.47
N CYS A 95 6.34 -11.34 -2.66
CA CYS A 95 6.44 -11.17 -1.22
C CYS A 95 7.59 -10.19 -0.90
N GLY A 96 7.25 -9.13 -0.19
CA GLY A 96 8.19 -8.16 0.34
C GLY A 96 8.48 -6.99 -0.58
N LYS A 97 7.85 -6.95 -1.76
CA LYS A 97 7.94 -5.80 -2.65
C LYS A 97 7.16 -4.61 -2.09
N GLU A 98 7.69 -3.43 -2.34
CA GLU A 98 7.02 -2.18 -1.97
C GLU A 98 5.76 -1.96 -2.83
N VAL A 99 4.72 -1.44 -2.19
CA VAL A 99 3.47 -1.06 -2.81
C VAL A 99 3.32 0.46 -2.77
N LYS A 100 3.08 1.06 -3.93
CA LYS A 100 2.73 2.48 -4.08
C LYS A 100 1.24 2.62 -4.37
N VAL A 101 0.59 3.57 -3.72
CA VAL A 101 -0.84 3.82 -3.84
C VAL A 101 -1.05 5.23 -4.37
N PHE A 102 -1.83 5.36 -5.44
CA PHE A 102 -2.16 6.64 -6.04
C PHE A 102 -3.67 6.84 -6.06
N LEU A 103 -4.10 8.05 -5.76
CA LEU A 103 -5.48 8.50 -5.91
C LEU A 103 -5.83 8.65 -7.40
N GLY A 104 -7.12 8.78 -7.70
CA GLY A 104 -7.61 8.90 -9.08
C GLY A 104 -7.12 10.15 -9.83
N ASP A 105 -6.62 11.17 -9.12
CA ASP A 105 -5.99 12.35 -9.70
C ASP A 105 -4.47 12.18 -9.97
N GLY A 106 -3.91 11.02 -9.62
CA GLY A 106 -2.50 10.69 -9.79
C GLY A 106 -1.61 11.04 -8.59
N THR A 107 -2.16 11.61 -7.52
CA THR A 107 -1.42 11.92 -6.28
C THR A 107 -1.01 10.63 -5.57
N GLU A 108 0.28 10.47 -5.25
CA GLU A 108 0.74 9.38 -4.38
C GLU A 108 0.27 9.62 -2.94
N VAL A 109 -0.24 8.58 -2.30
CA VAL A 109 -0.63 8.62 -0.90
C VAL A 109 0.62 8.39 -0.06
N GLU A 110 1.02 9.42 0.69
CA GLU A 110 2.13 9.31 1.63
C GLU A 110 1.73 8.52 2.88
N TYR A 111 2.68 7.76 3.41
CA TYR A 111 2.57 7.06 4.68
C TYR A 111 3.94 7.06 5.37
N ASP A 112 3.95 7.02 6.70
CA ASP A 112 5.19 7.14 7.49
C ASP A 112 6.19 6.02 7.21
N GLU A 113 5.73 4.89 6.68
CA GLU A 113 6.55 3.75 6.30
C GLU A 113 6.17 3.21 4.91
N PRO A 114 7.10 2.56 4.18
CA PRO A 114 6.79 1.91 2.92
C PRO A 114 5.77 0.77 3.12
N LEU A 115 4.72 0.76 2.32
CA LEU A 115 3.80 -0.37 2.28
C LEU A 115 4.47 -1.59 1.63
N VAL A 116 4.11 -2.78 2.12
CA VAL A 116 4.73 -4.04 1.69
C VAL A 116 3.68 -5.08 1.32
N LEU A 117 3.81 -5.68 0.15
CA LEU A 117 3.01 -6.84 -0.25
C LEU A 117 3.45 -8.05 0.58
N TRP A 118 2.62 -8.45 1.54
CA TRP A 118 2.98 -9.50 2.50
C TRP A 118 1.85 -10.49 2.81
N ASP A 119 0.68 -10.29 2.22
CA ASP A 119 -0.43 -11.22 2.36
C ASP A 119 -1.27 -11.33 1.07
N VAL A 120 -2.28 -12.18 1.12
CA VAL A 120 -3.17 -12.51 0.01
C VAL A 120 -4.63 -12.20 0.32
N CYS A 121 -5.35 -11.75 -0.69
CA CYS A 121 -6.78 -11.52 -0.66
C CYS A 121 -7.47 -12.42 -1.69
N GLU A 122 -8.38 -13.29 -1.22
CA GLU A 122 -9.17 -14.18 -2.08
C GLU A 122 -10.22 -13.41 -2.89
N ALA A 123 -10.85 -12.39 -2.31
CA ALA A 123 -11.81 -11.56 -3.03
C ALA A 123 -11.17 -10.84 -4.23
N ALA A 124 -9.89 -10.46 -4.09
CA ALA A 124 -9.09 -9.84 -5.15
C ALA A 124 -8.75 -10.77 -6.33
N GLU A 125 -9.09 -12.07 -6.26
CA GLU A 125 -8.97 -12.98 -7.41
C GLU A 125 -9.96 -12.68 -8.53
N THR A 126 -11.08 -12.03 -8.19
CA THR A 126 -12.20 -11.80 -9.12
C THR A 126 -12.52 -10.33 -9.36
N ALA A 127 -11.87 -9.42 -8.62
CA ALA A 127 -12.06 -7.98 -8.70
C ALA A 127 -10.74 -7.25 -8.37
N PRO A 128 -10.54 -6.00 -8.84
CA PRO A 128 -9.35 -5.21 -8.51
C PRO A 128 -9.47 -4.66 -7.08
N ILE A 129 -9.29 -5.53 -6.09
CA ILE A 129 -9.38 -5.21 -4.66
C ILE A 129 -7.98 -5.21 -4.06
N ILE A 130 -7.74 -4.29 -3.14
CA ILE A 130 -6.47 -4.14 -2.42
C ILE A 130 -6.81 -3.98 -0.95
N ASP A 131 -6.34 -4.91 -0.14
CA ASP A 131 -6.68 -4.98 1.28
C ASP A 131 -5.54 -4.39 2.11
N PHE A 132 -5.85 -3.37 2.90
CA PHE A 132 -4.91 -2.62 3.72
C PHE A 132 -5.12 -2.87 5.21
N SER A 133 -4.21 -2.34 6.03
CA SER A 133 -4.53 -2.07 7.43
C SER A 133 -5.59 -0.97 7.52
N VAL A 134 -6.33 -0.94 8.63
CA VAL A 134 -7.21 0.19 8.96
C VAL A 134 -6.43 1.50 8.98
N ASP A 135 -5.24 1.51 9.57
CA ASP A 135 -4.46 2.74 9.72
C ASP A 135 -4.11 3.37 8.38
N PHE A 136 -3.58 2.60 7.43
CA PHE A 136 -3.32 3.11 6.08
C PHE A 136 -4.62 3.41 5.33
N TYR A 137 -5.64 2.55 5.47
CA TYR A 137 -6.94 2.75 4.84
C TYR A 137 -7.56 4.12 5.18
N LEU A 138 -7.42 4.59 6.43
CA LEU A 138 -7.94 5.88 6.84
C LEU A 138 -7.24 7.06 6.12
N ASN A 139 -5.99 6.91 5.68
CA ASN A 139 -5.32 7.93 4.85
C ASN A 139 -5.95 8.07 3.45
N LEU A 140 -6.69 7.06 3.00
CA LEU A 140 -7.44 7.10 1.73
C LEU A 140 -8.80 7.78 1.88
N MET A 141 -9.23 8.08 3.11
CA MET A 141 -10.53 8.63 3.43
C MET A 141 -10.42 10.12 3.71
N GLU A 142 -11.31 10.93 3.10
CA GLU A 142 -11.25 12.41 3.15
C GLU A 142 -11.16 12.99 4.58
N ASN A 143 -11.78 12.35 5.58
CA ASN A 143 -11.74 12.81 6.98
C ASN A 143 -11.00 11.85 7.93
N GLY A 144 -10.28 10.85 7.40
CA GLY A 144 -9.56 9.89 8.25
C GLY A 144 -10.47 9.04 9.14
N ASP A 145 -11.74 8.84 8.74
CA ASP A 145 -12.69 8.02 9.49
C ASP A 145 -13.31 6.94 8.59
N CYS A 146 -13.71 5.82 9.20
CA CYS A 146 -14.18 4.67 8.45
C CYS A 146 -15.58 4.83 7.84
N MET A 147 -16.36 5.80 8.31
CA MET A 147 -17.71 6.11 7.84
C MET A 147 -17.75 7.24 6.80
N SER A 148 -16.62 7.90 6.55
CA SER A 148 -16.43 8.79 5.41
C SER A 148 -16.84 8.12 4.10
N ASN A 149 -17.12 8.94 3.07
CA ASN A 149 -17.62 8.45 1.77
C ASN A 149 -18.94 7.63 1.88
N ASN A 150 -19.82 8.00 2.82
CA ASN A 150 -21.07 7.30 3.11
C ASN A 150 -20.89 5.80 3.43
N GLY A 151 -19.75 5.43 4.04
CA GLY A 151 -19.40 4.05 4.35
C GLY A 151 -18.97 3.21 3.13
N ASN A 152 -18.76 3.83 1.97
CA ASN A 152 -18.21 3.16 0.80
C ASN A 152 -16.69 3.13 0.85
N ASN A 153 -16.13 2.10 0.22
CA ASN A 153 -14.69 1.98 0.03
C ASN A 153 -14.14 3.01 -0.96
N PRO A 154 -12.90 3.47 -0.76
CA PRO A 154 -12.20 4.27 -1.77
C PRO A 154 -12.04 3.43 -3.05
N ALA A 155 -12.29 4.06 -4.19
CA ALA A 155 -12.27 3.41 -5.49
C ALA A 155 -11.58 4.31 -6.53
N GLY A 156 -11.22 3.74 -7.67
CA GLY A 156 -10.47 4.45 -8.71
C GLY A 156 -8.99 4.64 -8.34
N LEU A 157 -8.47 3.82 -7.41
CA LEU A 157 -7.08 3.84 -7.02
C LEU A 157 -6.22 3.21 -8.13
N LYS A 158 -4.99 3.71 -8.26
CA LYS A 158 -3.94 3.03 -9.03
C LYS A 158 -2.90 2.50 -8.05
N ILE A 159 -2.63 1.20 -8.11
CA ILE A 159 -1.63 0.55 -7.27
C ILE A 159 -0.46 0.13 -8.14
N GLN A 160 0.76 0.37 -7.67
CA GLN A 160 1.97 -0.11 -8.31
C GLN A 160 2.77 -0.99 -7.34
N ILE A 161 3.12 -2.19 -7.78
CA ILE A 161 4.15 -3.00 -7.12
C ILE A 161 5.47 -2.59 -7.76
N VAL A 162 6.42 -2.13 -6.97
CA VAL A 162 7.70 -1.62 -7.48
C VAL A 162 8.83 -2.58 -7.10
N ASP A 163 9.90 -2.58 -7.89
CA ASP A 163 11.08 -3.41 -7.66
C ASP A 163 11.98 -2.81 -6.58
N ASN A 164 11.41 -2.66 -5.39
CA ASN A 164 12.11 -2.32 -4.16
C ASN A 164 11.75 -3.37 -3.11
N GLN A 165 12.76 -4.03 -2.53
CA GLN A 165 12.55 -5.10 -1.55
C GLN A 165 12.56 -4.52 -0.14
N ILE A 166 11.39 -4.47 0.50
CA ILE A 166 11.23 -4.00 1.88
C ILE A 166 11.57 -5.13 2.86
N TRP A 167 11.00 -6.32 2.64
CA TRP A 167 11.23 -7.51 3.46
C TRP A 167 11.72 -8.66 2.60
N ALA A 168 12.78 -9.35 3.01
CA ALA A 168 13.19 -10.55 2.27
C ALA A 168 12.10 -11.62 2.41
N PRO A 169 11.83 -12.46 1.40
CA PRO A 169 11.03 -13.67 1.59
C PRO A 169 11.66 -14.58 2.65
N ALA A 170 10.85 -15.38 3.34
CA ALA A 170 11.36 -16.44 4.21
C ALA A 170 12.36 -17.34 3.44
N PRO A 171 13.57 -17.61 3.96
CA PRO A 171 14.60 -18.36 3.22
C PRO A 171 14.28 -19.86 3.02
N GLY A 172 13.17 -20.36 3.56
CA GLY A 172 12.70 -21.74 3.45
C GLY A 172 11.43 -21.98 4.28
N SER A 173 10.87 -23.19 4.20
CA SER A 173 9.64 -23.59 4.90
C SER A 173 9.70 -23.57 6.43
N ASP A 174 10.91 -23.51 6.97
CA ASP A 174 11.21 -23.66 8.40
C ASP A 174 11.80 -22.36 8.99
N SER A 175 11.65 -21.23 8.30
CA SER A 175 12.23 -19.93 8.66
C SER A 175 11.25 -18.80 8.33
N TYR A 176 11.41 -17.64 8.96
CA TYR A 176 10.54 -16.47 8.77
C TYR A 176 11.35 -15.23 8.36
N SER A 177 10.68 -14.23 7.78
CA SER A 177 11.30 -12.95 7.44
C SER A 177 10.24 -11.85 7.38
N PRO A 178 10.46 -10.61 7.87
CA PRO A 178 11.74 -10.06 8.29
C PRO A 178 12.27 -10.79 9.53
N CYS A 179 13.55 -11.19 9.49
CA CYS A 179 14.25 -11.57 10.69
C CYS A 179 14.18 -10.35 11.62
N HIS A 180 13.45 -10.44 12.72
CA HIS A 180 13.50 -9.45 13.79
C HIS A 180 14.95 -9.34 14.26
N THR A 181 15.73 -8.44 13.69
CA THR A 181 16.81 -7.81 14.43
C THR A 181 16.14 -6.73 15.26
N GLY A 182 15.51 -7.15 16.36
CA GLY A 182 15.09 -6.21 17.39
C GLY A 182 16.30 -5.42 17.92
N PRO A 183 16.08 -4.25 18.56
CA PRO A 183 17.12 -3.54 19.29
C PRO A 183 17.77 -4.40 20.38
#